data_AF-A0A2V6SSA3-F1
#
_entry.id   AF-A0A2V6SSA3-F1
#
_cell.length_a   1.000
_cell.length_b   1.000
_cell.length_c   1.000
_cell.angle_alpha   90.00
_cell.angle_beta   90.00
_cell.angle_gamma   90.00
#
_symmetry.space_group_name_H-M   'P 1'
#
loop_
_entity.id
_entity.type
_entity.pdbx_description
1 polymer ?
#
loop_
_entity_poly.entity_id
_entity_poly.type
_entity_poly.pdbx_seq_one_letter_code
_entity_poly.pdbx_strand_id
1 'polypeptide(L)'
;MAHTANLTAFSEIPLVDLGPLVDGAPGAARTVARAVGRHAAEVGFFYVRNHGVSQALIDGLLASGRRFFALPDERKMEIRVNALHRGYVNPGQAILSARAKPDYKESFVWGLELPGDDPDVRAGKALMGPNQWPADVPELAASVDRYFKA
;
A
#
# COMPACT_ATOMS: atom_id res chain seq x y z
N MET A 1 -12.38 14.47 25.22
CA MET A 1 -11.62 15.68 24.86
C MET A 1 -11.39 15.65 23.36
N ALA A 2 -11.97 16.59 22.61
CA ALA A 2 -11.69 16.70 21.19
C ALA A 2 -10.32 17.39 21.04
N HIS A 3 -9.33 16.66 20.53
CA HIS A 3 -8.10 17.28 20.07
C HIS A 3 -8.42 18.00 18.76
N THR A 4 -8.65 19.32 18.83
CA THR A 4 -8.62 20.16 17.64
C THR A 4 -7.18 20.14 17.13
N ALA A 5 -6.94 19.44 16.02
CA ALA A 5 -5.67 19.54 15.32
C ALA A 5 -5.51 20.99 14.86
N ASN A 6 -4.55 21.72 15.44
CA ASN A 6 -4.11 22.99 14.88
C ASN A 6 -3.35 22.66 13.59
N LEU A 7 -4.09 22.58 12.48
CA LEU A 7 -3.51 22.40 11.16
C LEU A 7 -2.67 23.64 10.84
N THR A 8 -1.37 23.46 10.77
CA THR A 8 -0.45 24.53 10.38
C THR A 8 -0.57 24.69 8.87
N ALA A 9 -0.77 25.92 8.39
CA ALA A 9 -0.77 26.17 6.95
C ALA A 9 0.62 25.89 6.37
N PHE A 10 0.69 25.12 5.29
CA PHE A 10 1.92 24.83 4.56
C PHE A 10 1.77 25.26 3.09
N SER A 11 2.86 25.69 2.47
CA SER A 11 2.90 26.08 1.05
C SER A 11 3.52 25.02 0.14
N GLU A 12 4.15 24.00 0.72
CA GLU A 12 4.77 22.88 0.02
C GLU A 12 4.62 21.59 0.82
N ILE A 13 4.55 20.45 0.13
CA ILE A 13 4.51 19.15 0.80
C ILE A 13 5.92 18.84 1.33
N PRO A 14 6.09 18.58 2.64
CA PRO A 14 7.41 18.32 3.20
C PRO A 14 8.06 17.09 2.57
N LEU A 15 9.39 17.09 2.51
CA LEU A 15 10.19 15.99 1.96
C LEU A 15 11.15 15.46 3.03
N VAL A 16 11.14 14.14 3.24
CA VAL A 16 12.10 13.43 4.08
C VAL A 16 13.10 12.69 3.20
N ASP A 17 14.38 12.97 3.40
CA ASP A 17 15.48 12.28 2.73
C ASP A 17 15.97 11.11 3.59
N LEU A 18 15.81 9.88 3.09
CA LEU A 18 16.28 8.68 3.78
C LEU A 18 17.69 8.25 3.36
N GLY A 19 18.33 8.92 2.41
CA GLY A 19 19.66 8.55 1.90
C GLY A 19 20.68 8.29 3.02
N PRO A 20 20.89 9.24 3.96
CA PRO A 20 21.82 9.03 5.07
C PRO A 20 21.46 7.84 5.97
N LEU A 21 20.17 7.52 6.10
CA LEU A 21 19.72 6.37 6.88
C LEU A 21 20.00 5.06 6.14
N VAL A 22 19.72 5.03 4.83
CA VAL A 22 20.03 3.89 3.95
C VAL A 22 21.54 3.63 3.89
N ASP A 23 22.35 4.69 3.86
CA ASP A 23 23.82 4.61 3.84
C ASP A 23 24.44 4.29 5.22
N GLY A 24 23.63 4.16 6.28
CA GLY A 24 24.10 3.85 7.62
C GLY A 24 24.91 4.97 8.27
N ALA A 25 24.71 6.23 7.87
CA ALA A 25 25.48 7.35 8.38
C ALA A 25 25.25 7.55 9.89
N PRO A 26 26.32 7.81 10.68
CA PRO A 26 26.20 8.03 12.12
C PRO A 26 25.18 9.13 12.46
N GLY A 27 24.22 8.82 13.32
CA GLY A 27 23.18 9.77 13.75
C GLY A 27 22.03 9.98 12.77
N ALA A 28 22.06 9.40 11.56
CA ALA A 28 21.01 9.57 10.55
C ALA A 28 19.63 9.14 11.05
N ALA A 29 19.54 8.02 11.78
CA ALA A 29 18.28 7.56 12.36
C ALA A 29 17.61 8.62 13.24
N ARG A 30 18.38 9.34 14.07
CA ARG A 30 17.84 10.39 14.93
C ARG A 30 17.37 11.60 14.12
N THR A 31 18.15 12.00 13.11
CA THR A 31 17.82 13.13 12.24
C THR A 31 16.55 12.85 11.43
N VAL A 32 16.46 11.68 10.80
CA VAL A 32 15.28 11.25 10.03
C VAL A 32 14.06 11.14 10.95
N ALA A 33 14.18 10.50 12.12
CA ALA A 33 13.06 10.36 13.04
C ALA A 33 12.50 11.72 13.51
N ARG A 34 13.38 12.71 13.74
CA ARG A 34 12.96 14.08 14.07
C ARG A 34 12.21 14.74 12.91
N ALA A 35 12.69 14.59 11.69
CA ALA A 35 12.01 15.15 10.51
C ALA A 35 10.63 14.51 10.29
N VAL A 36 10.55 13.17 10.36
CA VAL A 36 9.29 12.42 10.27
C VAL A 36 8.31 12.87 11.36
N GLY A 37 8.75 12.90 12.62
CA GLY A 37 7.89 13.30 13.74
C GLY A 37 7.35 14.73 13.59
N ARG A 38 8.20 15.67 13.16
CA ARG A 38 7.79 17.05 12.91
C ARG A 38 6.75 17.14 11.78
N HIS A 39 7.02 16.56 10.62
CA HIS A 39 6.13 16.66 9.46
C HIS A 39 4.80 15.90 9.68
N ALA A 40 4.84 14.78 10.40
CA ALA A 40 3.62 14.09 10.84
C ALA A 40 2.78 14.95 11.81
N ALA A 41 3.42 15.69 12.73
CA ALA A 41 2.71 16.51 13.71
C ALA A 41 2.15 17.82 13.11
N GLU A 42 2.88 18.46 12.20
CA GLU A 42 2.54 19.78 11.66
C GLU A 42 1.61 19.70 10.44
N VAL A 43 1.86 18.73 9.55
CA VAL A 43 1.20 18.58 8.24
C VAL A 43 0.36 17.31 8.14
N GLY A 44 0.80 16.23 8.79
CA GLY A 44 0.13 14.92 8.75
C GLY A 44 0.58 14.01 7.61
N PHE A 45 1.40 14.50 6.67
CA PHE A 45 1.96 13.72 5.57
C PHE A 45 3.24 14.39 5.02
N PHE A 46 4.03 13.62 4.26
CA PHE A 46 5.27 14.06 3.62
C PHE A 46 5.64 13.11 2.47
N TYR A 47 6.42 13.60 1.51
CA TYR A 47 7.11 12.76 0.53
C TYR A 47 8.38 12.18 1.13
N VAL A 48 8.81 11.06 0.56
CA VAL A 48 10.09 10.41 0.88
C VAL A 48 10.93 10.31 -0.39
N ARG A 49 12.22 10.58 -0.29
CA ARG A 49 13.20 10.28 -1.35
C ARG A 49 14.37 9.46 -0.83
N ASN A 50 15.16 8.91 -1.75
CA ASN A 50 16.34 8.10 -1.44
C ASN A 50 16.02 6.96 -0.47
N HIS A 51 14.86 6.32 -0.64
CA HIS A 51 14.34 5.25 0.21
C HIS A 51 14.96 3.88 -0.09
N GLY A 52 15.83 3.75 -1.11
CA GLY A 52 16.48 2.48 -1.46
C GLY A 52 15.69 1.60 -2.44
N VAL A 53 14.35 1.72 -2.50
CA VAL A 53 13.55 1.03 -3.54
C VAL A 53 13.93 1.51 -4.94
N SER A 54 14.38 0.60 -5.80
CA SER A 54 14.81 0.93 -7.17
C SER A 54 13.64 1.30 -8.07
N GLN A 55 13.87 2.20 -9.03
CA GLN A 55 12.86 2.61 -10.01
C GLN A 55 12.35 1.42 -10.85
N ALA A 56 13.22 0.45 -11.16
CA ALA A 56 12.83 -0.74 -11.91
C ALA A 56 11.79 -1.60 -11.19
N LEU A 57 11.83 -1.68 -9.86
CA LEU A 57 10.83 -2.39 -9.06
C LEU A 57 9.47 -1.66 -9.08
N ILE A 58 9.49 -0.33 -8.94
CA ILE A 58 8.31 0.52 -9.03
C ILE A 58 7.65 0.36 -10.41
N ASP A 59 8.44 0.50 -11.47
CA ASP A 59 7.95 0.42 -12.85
C ASP A 59 7.40 -0.98 -13.17
N GLY A 60 8.07 -2.04 -12.68
CA GLY A 60 7.62 -3.42 -12.83
C GLY A 60 6.26 -3.67 -12.18
N LEU A 61 6.08 -3.23 -10.93
CA LEU A 61 4.80 -3.32 -10.21
C LEU A 61 3.69 -2.55 -10.92
N LEU A 62 3.96 -1.29 -11.30
CA LEU A 62 2.98 -0.45 -12.02
C LEU A 62 2.60 -1.06 -13.37
N ALA A 63 3.56 -1.64 -14.10
CA ALA A 63 3.29 -2.30 -15.38
C ALA A 63 2.39 -3.54 -15.21
N SER A 64 2.66 -4.40 -14.22
CA SER A 64 1.79 -5.56 -13.94
C SER A 64 0.40 -5.14 -13.45
N GLY A 65 0.31 -4.10 -12.62
CA GLY A 65 -0.97 -3.56 -12.16
C GLY A 65 -1.81 -3.01 -13.33
N ARG A 66 -1.17 -2.24 -14.23
CA ARG A 66 -1.83 -1.73 -15.45
C ARG A 66 -2.37 -2.85 -16.34
N ARG A 67 -1.62 -3.94 -16.51
CA ARG A 67 -2.08 -5.11 -17.28
C ARG A 67 -3.32 -5.75 -16.64
N PHE A 68 -3.33 -5.89 -15.31
CA PHE A 68 -4.50 -6.40 -14.60
C PHE A 68 -5.73 -5.51 -14.77
N PHE A 69 -5.60 -4.19 -14.56
CA PHE A 69 -6.76 -3.29 -14.66
C PHE A 69 -7.25 -3.07 -16.11
N ALA A 70 -6.42 -3.37 -17.10
CA ALA A 70 -6.80 -3.37 -18.51
C ALA A 70 -7.60 -4.62 -18.95
N LEU A 71 -7.73 -5.64 -18.09
CA LEU A 71 -8.56 -6.80 -18.39
C LEU A 71 -10.05 -6.43 -18.45
N PRO A 72 -10.87 -7.20 -19.19
CA PRO A 72 -12.33 -7.09 -19.11
C PRO A 72 -12.83 -7.26 -17.67
N ASP A 73 -13.91 -6.57 -17.32
CA ASP A 73 -14.46 -6.57 -15.96
C ASP A 73 -14.82 -7.99 -15.50
N GLU A 74 -15.29 -8.84 -16.41
CA GLU A 74 -15.62 -10.25 -16.11
C GLU A 74 -14.40 -11.01 -15.60
N ARG A 75 -13.21 -10.76 -16.17
CA ARG A 75 -11.96 -11.41 -15.78
C ARG A 75 -11.46 -10.90 -14.43
N LYS A 76 -11.54 -9.58 -14.20
CA LYS A 76 -11.20 -9.00 -12.89
C LYS A 76 -12.13 -9.51 -11.78
N MET A 77 -13.40 -9.77 -12.12
CA MET A 77 -14.43 -10.27 -11.20
C MET A 77 -14.26 -11.73 -10.76
N GLU A 78 -13.48 -12.54 -11.48
CA GLU A 78 -13.18 -13.93 -11.09
C GLU A 78 -12.45 -14.00 -9.74
N ILE A 79 -11.74 -12.94 -9.37
CA ILE A 79 -11.01 -12.82 -8.10
C ILE A 79 -11.60 -11.72 -7.21
N ARG A 80 -12.93 -11.60 -7.19
CA ARG A 80 -13.65 -10.63 -6.32
C ARG A 80 -13.16 -10.71 -4.87
N VAL A 81 -13.09 -9.54 -4.21
CA VAL A 81 -12.68 -9.43 -2.81
C VAL A 81 -13.39 -10.45 -1.90
N ASN A 82 -12.61 -11.26 -1.20
CA ASN A 82 -13.09 -12.34 -0.33
C ASN A 82 -13.18 -11.89 1.14
N ALA A 83 -13.57 -12.82 2.03
CA ALA A 83 -13.67 -12.57 3.48
C ALA A 83 -12.33 -12.21 4.16
N LEU A 84 -11.20 -12.55 3.53
CA LEU A 84 -9.86 -12.15 3.97
C LEU A 84 -9.46 -10.77 3.44
N HIS A 85 -10.37 -10.07 2.77
CA HIS A 85 -10.14 -8.79 2.13
C HIS A 85 -9.03 -8.86 1.06
N ARG A 86 -8.94 -9.98 0.33
CA ARG A 86 -8.02 -10.17 -0.80
C ARG A 86 -8.79 -10.19 -2.10
N GLY A 87 -8.26 -9.59 -3.17
CA GLY A 87 -8.84 -9.63 -4.51
C GLY A 87 -9.37 -8.28 -5.01
N TYR A 88 -10.18 -8.33 -6.06
CA TYR A 88 -10.67 -7.18 -6.81
C TYR A 88 -11.89 -6.50 -6.15
N VAL A 89 -11.85 -5.17 -6.10
CA VAL A 89 -12.91 -4.29 -5.62
C VAL A 89 -13.36 -3.41 -6.78
N ASN A 90 -14.65 -3.45 -7.11
CA ASN A 90 -15.20 -2.71 -8.24
C ASN A 90 -15.33 -1.22 -7.92
N PRO A 91 -15.38 -0.36 -8.95
CA PRO A 91 -15.84 1.01 -8.82
C PRO A 91 -17.14 1.09 -8.04
N GLY A 92 -17.22 2.03 -7.10
CA GLY A 92 -18.43 2.25 -6.31
C GLY A 92 -18.55 1.40 -5.03
N GLN A 93 -17.68 0.42 -4.80
CA GLN A 93 -17.77 -0.47 -3.63
C GLN A 93 -17.07 0.07 -2.37
N ALA A 94 -16.07 0.95 -2.52
CA ALA A 94 -15.43 1.59 -1.38
C ALA A 94 -16.26 2.79 -0.92
N ILE A 95 -16.87 2.68 0.27
CA ILE A 95 -17.71 3.71 0.89
C ILE A 95 -17.17 4.00 2.29
N LEU A 96 -16.68 5.22 2.51
CA LEU A 96 -16.04 5.61 3.78
C LEU A 96 -17.01 5.59 4.98
N SER A 97 -18.26 5.99 4.75
CA SER A 97 -19.32 5.97 5.77
C SER A 97 -20.68 5.93 5.12
N ALA A 98 -21.73 5.55 5.85
CA ALA A 98 -23.10 5.46 5.33
C ALA A 98 -23.63 6.74 4.67
N ARG A 99 -23.00 7.90 4.93
CA ARG A 99 -23.37 9.21 4.36
C ARG A 99 -22.41 9.69 3.27
N ALA A 100 -21.30 8.98 3.03
CA ALA A 100 -20.32 9.36 2.03
C ALA A 100 -20.74 8.87 0.63
N LYS A 101 -20.37 9.62 -0.40
CA LYS A 101 -20.40 9.12 -1.77
C LYS A 101 -19.35 8.03 -1.92
N PRO A 102 -19.61 7.00 -2.75
CA PRO A 102 -18.62 5.96 -2.99
C PRO A 102 -17.41 6.53 -3.77
N ASP A 103 -16.25 5.93 -3.56
CA ASP A 103 -15.06 6.23 -4.35
C ASP A 103 -15.25 5.73 -5.78
N TYR A 104 -14.95 6.59 -6.76
CA TYR A 104 -14.89 6.19 -8.16
C TYR A 104 -13.50 5.65 -8.50
N LYS A 105 -13.20 4.46 -7.97
CA LYS A 105 -11.97 3.73 -8.21
C LYS A 105 -12.22 2.23 -8.21
N GLU A 106 -11.54 1.50 -9.07
CA GLU A 106 -11.32 0.08 -8.87
C GLU A 106 -10.09 -0.15 -8.00
N SER A 107 -9.96 -1.32 -7.38
CA SER A 107 -8.79 -1.65 -6.54
C SER A 107 -8.50 -3.14 -6.56
N PHE A 108 -7.22 -3.49 -6.40
CA PHE A 108 -6.78 -4.86 -6.15
C PHE A 108 -6.15 -4.89 -4.77
N VAL A 109 -6.75 -5.66 -3.85
CA VAL A 109 -6.31 -5.74 -2.46
C VAL A 109 -5.51 -7.01 -2.24
N TRP A 110 -4.30 -6.84 -1.71
CA TRP A 110 -3.40 -7.92 -1.34
C TRP A 110 -2.81 -7.63 0.05
N GLY A 111 -2.20 -8.64 0.66
CA GLY A 111 -1.51 -8.51 1.94
C GLY A 111 -0.39 -9.55 2.06
N LEU A 112 0.06 -9.80 3.29
CA LEU A 112 1.07 -10.84 3.55
C LEU A 112 0.57 -12.18 2.97
N GLU A 113 1.38 -12.77 2.08
CA GLU A 113 1.10 -14.08 1.49
C GLU A 113 1.36 -15.16 2.53
N LEU A 114 0.30 -15.82 2.99
CA LEU A 114 0.39 -16.93 3.93
C LEU A 114 -0.30 -18.16 3.34
N PRO A 115 0.38 -19.32 3.29
CA PRO A 115 -0.24 -20.55 2.82
C PRO A 115 -1.36 -21.00 3.77
N GLY A 116 -2.30 -21.82 3.27
CA GLY A 116 -3.47 -22.23 4.04
C GLY A 116 -3.16 -23.05 5.29
N ASP A 117 -1.97 -23.63 5.39
CA ASP A 117 -1.51 -24.41 6.53
C ASP A 117 -0.68 -23.60 7.54
N ASP A 118 -0.44 -22.31 7.28
CA ASP A 118 0.24 -21.41 8.21
C ASP A 118 -0.46 -21.39 9.59
N PRO A 119 0.28 -21.36 10.72
CA PRO A 119 -0.30 -21.36 12.06
C PRO A 119 -1.33 -20.24 12.30
N ASP A 120 -1.10 -19.05 11.74
CA ASP A 120 -1.99 -17.90 11.92
C ASP A 120 -3.28 -18.05 11.11
N VAL A 121 -3.18 -18.68 9.94
CA VAL A 121 -4.33 -19.02 9.10
C VAL A 121 -5.16 -20.12 9.76
N ARG A 122 -4.53 -21.18 10.27
CA ARG A 122 -5.21 -22.26 11.01
C ARG A 122 -5.85 -21.76 12.30
N ALA A 123 -5.24 -20.79 12.97
CA ALA A 123 -5.79 -20.13 14.14
C ALA A 123 -6.97 -19.18 13.81
N GLY A 124 -7.30 -19.00 12.53
CA GLY A 124 -8.39 -18.13 12.10
C GLY A 124 -8.12 -16.65 12.38
N LYS A 125 -6.85 -16.22 12.41
CA LYS A 125 -6.52 -14.81 12.62
C LYS A 125 -7.11 -13.97 11.49
N ALA A 126 -7.77 -12.88 11.87
CA ALA A 126 -8.43 -12.00 10.91
C ALA A 126 -7.44 -11.49 9.85
N LEU A 127 -7.89 -11.47 8.60
CA LEU A 127 -7.14 -10.96 7.44
C LEU A 127 -5.82 -11.71 7.12
N MET A 128 -5.59 -12.88 7.72
CA MET A 128 -4.44 -13.75 7.41
C MET A 128 -4.85 -14.85 6.44
N GLY A 129 -4.04 -15.07 5.40
CA GLY A 129 -4.26 -16.14 4.42
C GLY A 129 -3.77 -15.80 3.01
N PRO A 130 -4.04 -16.68 2.04
CA PRO A 130 -3.50 -16.56 0.69
C PRO A 130 -4.11 -15.36 -0.05
N ASN A 131 -3.32 -14.73 -0.92
CA ASN A 131 -3.84 -13.71 -1.83
C ASN A 131 -4.57 -14.36 -3.02
N GLN A 132 -5.41 -13.56 -3.70
CA GLN A 132 -6.08 -13.99 -4.94
C GLN A 132 -5.33 -13.44 -6.15
N TRP A 133 -4.36 -14.20 -6.67
CA TRP A 133 -3.57 -13.77 -7.81
C TRP A 133 -4.30 -14.04 -9.14
N PRO A 134 -4.38 -13.06 -10.06
CA PRO A 134 -5.04 -13.24 -11.36
C PRO A 134 -4.25 -14.22 -12.24
N ALA A 135 -4.93 -15.25 -12.76
CA ALA A 135 -4.32 -16.19 -13.71
C ALA A 135 -3.90 -15.52 -15.02
N ASP A 136 -4.62 -14.48 -15.45
CA ASP A 136 -4.33 -13.71 -16.67
C ASP A 136 -3.09 -12.81 -16.57
N VAL A 137 -2.60 -12.54 -15.35
CA VAL A 137 -1.41 -11.71 -15.09
C VAL A 137 -0.50 -12.42 -14.08
N PRO A 138 0.10 -13.57 -14.46
CA PRO A 138 0.83 -14.44 -13.53
C PRO A 138 2.04 -13.76 -12.88
N GLU A 139 2.61 -12.74 -13.52
CA GLU A 139 3.75 -11.98 -13.00
C GLU A 139 3.39 -10.93 -11.94
N LEU A 140 2.10 -10.69 -11.67
CA LEU A 140 1.68 -9.69 -10.68
C LEU A 140 2.17 -10.07 -9.27
N ALA A 141 2.03 -11.34 -8.89
CA ALA A 141 2.48 -11.85 -7.59
C ALA A 141 3.97 -11.59 -7.37
N ALA A 142 4.81 -11.96 -8.35
CA ALA A 142 6.25 -11.77 -8.27
C ALA A 142 6.68 -10.29 -8.32
N SER A 143 5.89 -9.43 -8.95
CA SER A 143 6.18 -7.99 -9.01
C SER A 143 5.83 -7.29 -7.70
N VAL A 144 4.71 -7.66 -7.09
CA VAL A 144 4.31 -7.23 -5.75
C VAL A 144 5.33 -7.70 -4.70
N ASP A 145 5.69 -8.98 -4.70
CA ASP A 145 6.63 -9.55 -3.71
C ASP A 145 8.00 -8.86 -3.76
N ARG A 146 8.55 -8.65 -4.96
CA ARG A 146 9.83 -7.95 -5.13
C ARG A 146 9.78 -6.50 -4.68
N TYR A 147 8.67 -5.80 -4.93
CA TYR A 147 8.49 -4.43 -4.47
C TYR A 147 8.34 -4.35 -2.95
N PHE A 148 7.58 -5.27 -2.35
CA PHE A 148 7.30 -5.27 -0.90
C PHE A 148 8.53 -5.63 -0.04
N LYS A 149 9.44 -6.44 -0.57
CA LYS A 149 10.68 -6.84 0.12
C LYS A 149 11.81 -5.82 0.02
N ALA A 150 11.69 -4.83 -0.87
CA ALA A 150 12.68 -3.77 -1.07
C ALA A 150 12.56 -2.66 -0.02
#